data_AF-A0A2V9DNK7-F1
#
_entry.id   AF-A0A2V9DNK7-F1
#
_cell.length_a   1.000
_cell.length_b   1.000
_cell.length_c   1.000
_cell.angle_alpha   90.00
_cell.angle_beta   90.00
_cell.angle_gamma   90.00
#
_symmetry.space_group_name_H-M   'P 1'
#
loop_
_entity.id
_entity.type
_entity.pdbx_description
1 polymer ?
#
loop_
_entity_poly.entity_id
_entity_poly.type
_entity_poly.pdbx_seq_one_letter_code
_entity_poly.pdbx_strand_id
1 'polypeptide(L)'
;MAKTGVAKLFRNGRSQAVRLPREFRFEGDRVRIRRVAEGVLLEPLISDAPRWFAELDRLNSEAFMKKGRKQPVTPRRAVFK
;
A
#
# COMPACT_ATOMS: atom_id res chain seq x y z
N MET A 1 20.79 1.42 5.36
CA MET A 1 20.85 2.20 4.11
C MET A 1 20.01 1.50 3.06
N ALA A 2 19.29 2.25 2.20
CA ALA A 2 18.55 1.63 1.10
C ALA A 2 19.54 0.95 0.13
N LYS A 3 19.25 -0.27 -0.31
CA LYS A 3 20.05 -0.95 -1.33
C LYS A 3 19.71 -0.36 -2.70
N THR A 4 20.74 -0.07 -3.49
CA THR A 4 20.59 0.41 -4.88
C THR A 4 21.08 -0.66 -5.83
N GLY A 5 20.40 -0.85 -6.95
CA GLY A 5 20.78 -1.78 -8.00
C GLY A 5 20.32 -1.31 -9.36
N VAL A 6 20.96 -1.82 -10.41
CA VAL A 6 20.55 -1.56 -11.81
C VAL A 6 19.77 -2.77 -12.31
N ALA A 7 18.61 -2.54 -12.89
CA ALA A 7 17.75 -3.57 -13.46
C ALA A 7 17.66 -3.41 -14.98
N LYS A 8 17.57 -4.54 -15.69
CA LYS A 8 17.42 -4.54 -17.14
C LYS A 8 15.96 -4.30 -17.53
N LEU A 9 15.74 -3.33 -18.41
CA LEU A 9 14.48 -3.17 -19.14
C LEU A 9 14.44 -4.13 -20.32
N PHE A 10 13.28 -4.73 -20.54
CA PHE A 10 13.03 -5.62 -21.67
C PHE A 10 11.56 -5.53 -22.10
N ARG A 11 11.23 -6.20 -23.20
CA ARG A 11 9.86 -6.30 -23.73
C ARG A 11 9.24 -7.62 -23.30
N ASN A 12 7.99 -7.58 -22.83
CA ASN A 12 7.14 -8.75 -22.64
C ASN A 12 5.89 -8.57 -23.51
N GLY A 13 5.89 -9.20 -24.69
CA GLY A 13 4.91 -8.94 -25.74
C GLY A 13 4.91 -7.46 -26.14
N ARG A 14 3.74 -6.81 -26.01
CA ARG A 14 3.56 -5.38 -26.32
C ARG A 14 3.91 -4.44 -25.14
N SER A 15 4.25 -4.99 -23.98
CA SER A 15 4.51 -4.23 -22.75
C SER A 15 6.01 -4.07 -22.46
N GLN A 16 6.36 -3.02 -21.73
CA GLN A 16 7.69 -2.88 -21.12
C GLN A 16 7.71 -3.60 -19.77
N ALA A 17 8.82 -4.26 -19.46
CA ALA A 17 9.02 -4.99 -18.22
C ALA A 17 10.42 -4.71 -17.64
N VAL A 18 10.55 -4.86 -16.32
CA VAL A 18 11.81 -4.73 -15.57
C VAL A 18 12.17 -6.10 -15.02
N ARG A 19 13.39 -6.57 -15.23
CA ARG A 19 13.87 -7.81 -14.58
C ARG A 19 14.42 -7.46 -13.20
N LEU A 20 13.66 -7.78 -12.15
CA LEU A 20 14.09 -7.54 -10.78
C LEU A 20 15.27 -8.46 -10.39
N PRO A 21 16.39 -7.90 -9.91
CA PRO A 21 17.46 -8.68 -9.30
C PRO A 21 16.95 -9.45 -8.07
N ARG A 22 17.65 -10.51 -7.67
CA ARG A 22 17.18 -11.47 -6.66
C ARG A 22 16.81 -10.80 -5.34
N GLU A 23 17.60 -9.82 -4.92
CA GLU A 23 17.48 -9.06 -3.69
C GLU A 23 16.33 -8.04 -3.68
N PHE A 24 15.70 -7.78 -4.82
CA PHE A 24 14.54 -6.88 -4.96
C PHE A 24 13.24 -7.62 -5.36
N ARG A 25 13.25 -8.96 -5.34
CA ARG A 25 12.04 -9.75 -5.67
C ARG A 25 10.98 -9.58 -4.58
N PHE A 26 9.72 -9.54 -5.01
CA PHE A 26 8.55 -9.56 -4.13
C PHE A 26 8.05 -11.00 -3.97
N GLU A 27 7.41 -11.27 -2.83
CA GLU A 27 6.59 -12.46 -2.66
C GLU A 27 5.27 -12.32 -3.46
N GLY A 28 4.75 -13.44 -3.96
CA GLY A 28 3.49 -13.49 -4.71
C GLY A 28 3.61 -13.13 -6.20
N ASP A 29 2.47 -12.81 -6.82
CA ASP A 29 2.34 -12.63 -8.28
C ASP A 29 2.04 -11.18 -8.71
N ARG A 30 1.74 -10.29 -7.75
CA ARG A 30 1.24 -8.94 -8.03
C ARG A 30 1.80 -7.91 -7.03
N VAL A 31 1.96 -6.69 -7.53
CA VAL A 31 2.40 -5.52 -6.77
C VAL A 31 1.50 -4.33 -7.07
N ARG A 32 1.41 -3.39 -6.13
CA ARG A 32 0.85 -2.06 -6.39
C ARG A 32 1.89 -1.22 -7.10
N ILE A 33 1.47 -0.46 -8.10
CA ILE A 33 2.30 0.51 -8.82
C ILE A 33 1.71 1.91 -8.70
N ARG A 34 2.54 2.91 -8.38
CA ARG A 34 2.16 4.33 -8.44
C ARG A 34 3.27 5.18 -9.06
N ARG A 35 2.89 6.23 -9.77
CA ARG A 35 3.84 7.23 -10.31
C ARG A 35 4.22 8.22 -9.21
N VAL A 36 5.51 8.53 -9.14
CA VAL A 36 6.11 9.54 -8.26
C VAL A 36 6.95 10.50 -9.12
N ALA A 37 7.50 11.56 -8.53
CA ALA A 37 8.17 12.63 -9.27
C ALA A 37 9.27 12.10 -10.23
N GLU A 38 10.14 11.21 -9.75
CA GLU A 38 11.30 10.71 -10.53
C GLU A 38 11.09 9.30 -11.10
N GLY A 39 9.90 8.71 -11.01
CA GLY A 39 9.68 7.35 -11.51
C GLY A 39 8.41 6.67 -11.06
N VAL A 40 8.53 5.37 -10.78
CA VAL A 40 7.44 4.53 -10.27
C VAL A 40 7.87 3.86 -8.97
N LEU A 41 6.94 3.77 -8.03
CA LEU A 41 7.11 2.97 -6.82
C LEU A 41 6.31 1.67 -6.95
N LEU A 42 6.98 0.55 -6.65
CA LEU A 42 6.37 -0.76 -6.54
C LEU A 42 6.27 -1.15 -5.07
N GLU A 43 5.08 -1.52 -4.62
CA GLU A 43 4.82 -1.90 -3.23
C GLU A 43 4.15 -3.29 -3.20
N PRO A 44 4.46 -4.15 -2.23
CA PRO A 44 3.80 -5.44 -2.11
C PRO A 44 2.29 -5.26 -1.95
N LEU A 45 1.52 -6.12 -2.62
CA LEU A 45 0.09 -6.19 -2.36
C LEU A 45 -0.10 -6.99 -1.07
N ILE A 46 -0.67 -6.36 -0.03
CA ILE A 46 -1.14 -7.11 1.14
C ILE A 46 -2.34 -7.92 0.67
N SER A 47 -2.12 -9.21 0.41
CA SER A 47 -3.17 -10.16 0.01
C SER A 47 -3.84 -10.83 1.22
N ASP A 48 -3.17 -10.84 2.37
CA ASP A 48 -3.62 -11.51 3.59
C ASP A 48 -4.17 -10.49 4.59
N ALA A 49 -5.44 -10.15 4.39
CA ALA A 49 -6.17 -9.31 5.32
C ALA A 49 -6.18 -9.88 6.75
N PRO A 50 -6.39 -11.19 6.99
CA PRO A 50 -6.26 -11.78 8.31
C PRO A 50 -4.92 -11.51 9.00
N ARG A 51 -3.79 -11.69 8.29
CA ARG A 51 -2.46 -11.37 8.83
C ARG A 51 -2.31 -9.89 9.17
N TRP A 52 -2.88 -9.02 8.35
CA TRP A 52 -2.88 -7.57 8.62
C TRP A 52 -3.70 -7.22 9.87
N PHE A 53 -4.88 -7.81 10.05
CA PHE A 53 -5.68 -7.65 11.27
C PHE A 53 -4.98 -8.22 12.50
N ALA A 54 -4.32 -9.38 12.38
CA ALA A 54 -3.53 -9.95 13.47
C ALA A 54 -2.38 -9.03 13.90
N GLU A 55 -1.71 -8.36 12.96
CA GLU A 55 -0.70 -7.36 13.29
C GLU A 55 -1.29 -6.09 13.94
N LEU A 56 -2.48 -5.65 13.51
CA LEU A 56 -3.20 -4.57 14.19
C LEU A 56 -3.56 -4.94 15.62
N ASP A 57 -4.07 -6.15 15.84
CA ASP A 57 -4.43 -6.65 17.17
C ASP A 57 -3.20 -6.74 18.07
N ARG A 58 -2.06 -7.19 17.53
CA ARG A 58 -0.77 -7.21 18.24
C ARG A 58 -0.32 -5.81 18.69
N LEU A 59 -0.54 -4.79 17.85
CA LEU A 59 -0.17 -3.41 18.16
C LEU A 59 -1.19 -2.71 19.08
N ASN A 60 -2.40 -3.26 19.20
CA ASN A 60 -3.48 -2.70 20.01
C ASN A 60 -3.30 -3.06 21.50
N SER A 61 -2.23 -2.57 22.13
CA SER A 61 -1.87 -2.87 23.52
C SER A 61 -2.91 -2.39 24.55
N GLU A 62 -3.79 -1.45 24.17
CA GLU A 62 -4.90 -0.97 24.98
C GLU A 62 -6.15 -0.80 24.12
N ALA A 63 -7.35 -0.83 24.72
CA ALA A 63 -8.57 -0.61 23.95
C ALA A 63 -8.56 0.78 23.26
N PHE A 64 -8.41 0.77 21.94
CA PHE A 64 -8.48 1.95 21.10
C PHE A 64 -9.84 2.65 21.25
N MET A 65 -9.83 3.96 21.51
CA MET A 65 -11.04 4.79 21.62
C MET A 65 -12.07 4.31 22.65
N LYS A 66 -11.65 3.95 23.87
CA LYS A 66 -12.53 3.54 25.00
C LYS A 66 -13.77 4.41 25.19
N LYS A 67 -13.66 5.73 25.00
CA LYS A 67 -14.75 6.70 25.19
C LYS A 67 -15.56 6.98 23.92
N GLY A 68 -15.35 6.18 22.86
CA GLY A 68 -15.96 6.38 21.55
C GLY A 68 -15.40 7.59 20.79
N ARG A 69 -15.97 7.86 19.63
CA ARG A 69 -15.65 9.05 18.83
C ARG A 69 -16.52 10.22 19.27
N LYS A 70 -15.93 11.39 19.51
CA LYS A 70 -16.68 12.65 19.68
C LYS A 70 -17.12 13.19 18.31
N GLN A 71 -18.00 12.46 17.64
CA GLN A 71 -18.51 12.84 16.34
C GLN A 71 -19.49 14.02 16.51
N PRO A 72 -19.28 15.17 15.85
CA PRO A 72 -20.23 16.28 15.89
C PRO A 72 -21.52 15.91 15.16
N VAL A 73 -22.61 16.60 15.48
CA VAL A 73 -23.88 16.47 14.76
C VAL A 73 -23.67 16.88 13.30
N THR A 74 -24.22 16.11 12.37
CA THR A 74 -24.17 16.42 10.94
C THR A 74 -24.75 17.82 10.69
N PRO A 75 -23.99 18.76 10.12
CA PRO A 75 -24.48 20.11 9.87
C PRO A 75 -25.61 20.09 8.85
N ARG A 76 -26.70 20.84 9.12
CA ARG A 76 -27.77 21.06 8.14
C ARG A 76 -27.23 21.92 6.99
N ARG A 77 -27.50 21.49 5.76
CA ARG A 77 -27.25 22.27 4.53
C ARG A 77 -28.56 22.49 3.81
N ALA A 78 -28.74 23.67 3.21
CA ALA A 78 -29.81 23.87 2.25
C ALA A 78 -29.46 23.05 1.00
N VAL A 79 -30.23 21.99 0.74
CA VAL A 79 -29.95 21.06 -0.36
C VAL A 79 -30.25 21.71 -1.71
N PHE A 80 -31.17 22.69 -1.73
CA PHE A 80 -31.51 23.52 -2.89
C PHE A 80 -31.87 24.94 -2.43
N LYS A 81 -31.74 25.92 -3.34
CA LYS A 81 -32.24 27.29 -3.17
C LYS A 81 -33.64 27.40 -3.74
#